data_AF-A0A0N4VVE0-F1
#
_entry.id   AF-A0A0N4VVE0-F1
#
_cell.length_a   1.000
_cell.length_b   1.000
_cell.length_c   1.000
_cell.angle_alpha   90.00
_cell.angle_beta   90.00
_cell.angle_gamma   90.00
#
_symmetry.space_group_name_H-M   'P 1'
#
loop_
_entity.id
_entity.type
_entity.pdbx_description
1 polymer ?
#
loop_
_entity_poly.entity_id
_entity_poly.type
_entity_poly.pdbx_seq_one_letter_code
_entity_poly.pdbx_strand_id
1 'polypeptide(L)'
;MQMLWLFTLVTFFATSLFVKGSETPLDEKETFVTLNSMYTNDLVWSDELAEKALDWLKSPEQRNKIKADLIVGGRGLVTNANDKLVWQKILDVLEIHFDEKETELERLPPGTLYGCNGYMSTRNTKDDYVSAVCLYRLERVMVISFPQ
;
A
#
# COMPACT_ATOMS: atom_id res chain seq x y z
N MET A 1 -28.84 -38.90 52.49
CA MET A 1 -28.64 -37.43 52.57
C MET A 1 -27.50 -37.07 51.65
N GLN A 2 -27.84 -36.45 50.52
CA GLN A 2 -26.95 -36.09 49.42
C GLN A 2 -26.27 -34.76 49.77
N MET A 3 -24.96 -34.76 49.95
CA MET A 3 -24.19 -33.53 50.17
C MET A 3 -23.73 -33.03 48.80
N LEU A 4 -24.46 -32.03 48.27
CA LEU A 4 -24.14 -31.33 47.03
C LEU A 4 -22.82 -30.58 47.18
N TRP A 5 -21.82 -31.03 46.43
CA TRP A 5 -20.52 -30.38 46.29
C TRP A 5 -20.70 -29.18 45.36
N LEU A 6 -20.72 -27.97 45.91
CA LEU A 6 -20.83 -26.73 45.13
C LEU A 6 -19.44 -26.39 44.56
N PHE A 7 -19.20 -26.82 43.31
CA PHE A 7 -18.15 -26.26 42.48
C PHE A 7 -18.64 -24.93 41.89
N THR A 8 -18.22 -23.81 42.49
CA THR A 8 -18.31 -22.49 41.85
C THR A 8 -17.27 -22.39 40.74
N LEU A 9 -17.68 -22.74 39.52
CA LEU A 9 -16.93 -22.43 38.29
C LEU A 9 -16.96 -20.92 38.07
N VAL A 10 -15.89 -20.22 38.48
CA VAL A 10 -15.63 -18.84 38.07
C VAL A 10 -15.18 -18.88 36.62
N THR A 11 -16.11 -18.67 35.68
CA THR A 11 -15.78 -18.44 34.28
C THR A 11 -15.15 -17.05 34.13
N PHE A 12 -13.82 -17.02 34.14
CA PHE A 12 -13.04 -15.84 33.82
C PHE A 12 -13.17 -15.58 32.31
N PHE A 13 -14.22 -14.88 31.88
CA PHE A 13 -14.28 -14.30 30.54
C PHE A 13 -13.27 -13.16 30.48
N ALA A 14 -12.02 -13.47 30.10
CA ALA A 14 -11.07 -12.47 29.68
C ALA A 14 -11.62 -11.82 28.39
N THR A 15 -12.30 -10.69 28.54
CA THR A 15 -12.59 -9.82 27.41
C THR A 15 -11.26 -9.25 26.93
N SER A 16 -10.61 -9.94 25.98
CA SER A 16 -9.53 -9.33 25.21
C SER A 16 -10.16 -8.17 24.45
N LEU A 17 -10.00 -6.96 24.98
CA LEU A 17 -10.20 -5.72 24.24
C LEU A 17 -9.22 -5.76 23.08
N PHE A 18 -9.65 -6.29 21.93
CA PHE A 18 -8.95 -6.11 20.68
C PHE A 18 -8.98 -4.61 20.39
N VAL A 19 -7.87 -3.92 20.66
CA VAL A 19 -7.66 -2.56 20.17
C VAL A 19 -7.68 -2.66 18.64
N LYS A 20 -8.82 -2.31 18.05
CA LYS A 20 -8.99 -2.27 16.61
C LYS A 20 -8.17 -1.08 16.13
N GLY A 21 -7.01 -1.35 15.53
CA GLY A 21 -6.18 -0.30 14.94
C GLY A 21 -6.96 0.50 13.91
N SER A 22 -6.67 1.80 13.81
CA SER A 22 -7.16 2.65 12.74
C SER A 22 -6.30 2.46 11.51
N GLU A 23 -6.93 2.32 10.35
CA GLU A 23 -6.25 2.40 9.05
C GLU A 23 -6.53 3.78 8.45
N THR A 24 -5.47 4.56 8.26
CA THR A 24 -5.56 5.91 7.71
C THR A 24 -4.90 5.92 6.33
N PRO A 25 -5.63 6.26 5.25
CA PRO A 25 -5.03 6.47 3.93
C PRO A 25 -3.93 7.54 3.97
N LEU A 26 -2.93 7.38 3.11
CA LEU A 26 -1.85 8.36 2.96
C LEU A 26 -2.21 9.33 1.83
N ASP A 27 -2.38 10.61 2.17
CA ASP A 27 -2.61 11.69 1.20
C ASP A 27 -1.28 12.40 0.90
N GLU A 28 -0.43 11.70 0.15
CA GLU A 28 1.00 12.05 -0.01
C GLU A 28 1.43 12.05 -1.47
N LYS A 29 0.58 12.62 -2.34
CA LYS A 29 0.81 12.68 -3.80
C LYS A 29 2.20 13.22 -4.16
N GLU A 30 2.60 14.36 -3.57
CA GLU A 30 3.89 14.99 -3.87
C GLU A 30 5.08 14.09 -3.48
N THR A 31 4.97 13.36 -2.36
CA THR A 31 5.97 12.36 -1.95
C THR A 31 6.11 11.26 -3.00
N PHE A 32 4.99 10.70 -3.47
CA PHE A 32 5.02 9.65 -4.49
C PHE A 32 5.54 10.14 -5.84
N VAL A 33 5.17 11.36 -6.26
CA VAL A 33 5.70 11.98 -7.48
C VAL A 33 7.21 12.16 -7.39
N THR A 34 7.70 12.68 -6.27
CA THR A 34 9.13 12.90 -6.03
C THR A 34 9.90 11.59 -6.05
N LEU A 35 9.40 10.56 -5.36
CA LEU A 35 10.04 9.23 -5.38
C LEU A 35 10.11 8.66 -6.80
N ASN A 36 9.01 8.71 -7.55
CA ASN A 36 9.00 8.20 -8.92
C ASN A 36 10.01 8.91 -9.83
N SER A 37 10.14 10.24 -9.69
CA SER A 37 11.08 11.03 -10.50
C SER A 37 12.56 10.67 -10.28
N MET A 38 12.88 9.95 -9.19
CA MET A 38 14.24 9.47 -8.95
C MET A 38 14.62 8.27 -9.82
N TYR A 39 13.64 7.47 -10.27
CA TYR A 39 13.86 6.22 -11.01
C TYR A 39 13.45 6.31 -12.48
N THR A 40 12.48 7.15 -12.81
CA THR A 40 12.03 7.32 -14.18
C THR A 40 11.44 8.72 -14.39
N ASN A 41 11.58 9.22 -15.62
CA ASN A 41 11.06 10.53 -16.03
C ASN A 41 9.82 10.36 -16.92
N ASP A 42 9.14 11.48 -17.18
CA ASP A 42 8.05 11.58 -18.16
C ASP A 42 6.83 10.68 -17.91
N LEU A 43 6.61 10.27 -16.66
CA LEU A 43 5.39 9.60 -16.24
C LEU A 43 4.25 10.61 -16.01
N VAL A 44 3.01 10.17 -16.21
CA VAL A 44 1.81 11.00 -16.05
C VAL A 44 0.98 10.50 -14.87
N TRP A 45 0.82 11.35 -13.85
CA TRP A 45 0.02 11.01 -12.68
C TRP A 45 -1.47 10.82 -13.04
N SER A 46 -2.09 9.79 -12.47
CA SER A 46 -3.49 9.44 -12.63
C SER A 46 -4.15 9.25 -11.27
N ASP A 47 -5.10 10.14 -10.93
CA ASP A 47 -5.86 10.03 -9.68
C ASP A 47 -6.70 8.73 -9.65
N GLU A 48 -7.20 8.26 -10.80
CA GLU A 48 -7.88 6.95 -10.94
C GLU A 48 -6.96 5.79 -10.52
N LEU A 49 -5.70 5.81 -10.96
CA LEU A 49 -4.74 4.76 -10.58
C LEU A 49 -4.34 4.89 -9.10
N ALA A 50 -4.29 6.09 -8.54
CA ALA A 50 -4.02 6.30 -7.12
C ALA A 50 -5.17 5.78 -6.24
N GLU A 51 -6.43 5.97 -6.64
CA GLU A 51 -7.57 5.33 -5.95
C GLU A 51 -7.49 3.81 -6.05
N LYS A 52 -7.20 3.28 -7.25
CA LYS A 52 -7.03 1.84 -7.47
C LYS A 52 -5.85 1.25 -6.71
N ALA A 53 -4.78 2.01 -6.47
CA ALA A 53 -3.65 1.59 -5.66
C ALA A 53 -4.10 1.33 -4.21
N LEU A 54 -4.95 2.20 -3.65
CA LEU A 54 -5.52 1.99 -2.32
C LEU A 54 -6.46 0.78 -2.27
N ASP A 55 -7.30 0.62 -3.30
CA ASP A 55 -8.19 -0.55 -3.42
C ASP A 55 -7.39 -1.86 -3.53
N TRP A 56 -6.30 -1.85 -4.30
CA TRP A 56 -5.40 -2.99 -4.46
C TRP A 56 -4.81 -3.42 -3.11
N LEU A 57 -4.43 -2.46 -2.29
CA LEU A 57 -3.90 -2.71 -0.94
C LEU A 57 -4.97 -3.31 -0.01
N LYS A 58 -6.18 -2.72 0.00
CA LYS A 58 -7.27 -3.07 0.93
C LYS A 58 -8.06 -4.32 0.55
N SER A 59 -8.10 -4.68 -0.73
CA SER A 59 -8.95 -5.75 -1.26
C SER A 59 -8.12 -6.82 -2.00
N PRO A 60 -7.38 -7.69 -1.29
CA PRO A 60 -6.53 -8.72 -1.91
C PRO A 60 -7.26 -9.58 -2.95
N GLU A 61 -8.54 -9.89 -2.71
CA GLU A 61 -9.40 -10.68 -3.58
C GLU A 61 -9.76 -9.97 -4.90
N GLN A 62 -9.58 -8.65 -4.97
CA GLN A 62 -9.89 -7.84 -6.15
C GLN A 62 -8.64 -7.42 -6.94
N ARG A 63 -7.43 -7.71 -6.45
CA ARG A 63 -6.16 -7.32 -7.08
C ARG A 63 -6.08 -7.72 -8.55
N ASN A 64 -6.52 -8.93 -8.89
CA ASN A 64 -6.47 -9.45 -10.26
C ASN A 64 -7.42 -8.71 -11.24
N LYS A 65 -8.38 -7.92 -10.72
CA LYS A 65 -9.30 -7.12 -11.54
C LYS A 65 -8.71 -5.75 -11.88
N ILE A 66 -7.69 -5.31 -11.14
CA ILE A 66 -7.03 -4.02 -11.34
C ILE A 66 -5.95 -4.20 -12.40
N LYS A 67 -6.16 -3.55 -13.55
CA LYS A 67 -5.21 -3.59 -14.68
C LYS A 67 -4.05 -2.64 -14.43
N ALA A 68 -2.86 -3.21 -14.28
CA ALA A 68 -1.57 -2.54 -14.26
C ALA A 68 -0.56 -3.42 -15.02
N ASP A 69 0.35 -2.78 -15.75
CA ASP A 69 1.42 -3.44 -16.50
C ASP A 69 2.69 -3.60 -15.65
N LEU A 70 2.88 -2.73 -14.65
CA LEU A 70 3.88 -2.86 -13.60
C LEU A 70 3.25 -2.48 -12.26
N ILE A 71 3.67 -3.17 -11.19
CA ILE A 71 3.24 -2.92 -9.81
C ILE A 71 4.49 -2.90 -8.96
N VAL A 72 4.69 -1.82 -8.21
CA VAL A 72 5.79 -1.69 -7.25
C VAL A 72 5.20 -1.31 -5.91
N GLY A 73 5.37 -2.13 -4.89
CA GLY A 73 4.77 -1.87 -3.59
C GLY A 73 5.19 -2.84 -2.52
N GLY A 74 4.98 -2.43 -1.28
CA GLY A 74 5.49 -3.12 -0.11
C GLY A 74 4.71 -2.84 1.15
N ARG A 75 5.14 -3.52 2.21
CA ARG A 75 4.70 -3.29 3.58
C ARG A 75 5.91 -3.32 4.50
N GLY A 76 6.05 -2.31 5.36
CA GLY A 76 7.09 -2.23 6.37
C GLY A 76 6.50 -1.96 7.75
N LEU A 77 7.11 -2.57 8.77
CA LEU A 77 6.82 -2.25 10.17
C LEU A 77 7.37 -0.86 10.50
N VAL A 78 6.59 -0.08 11.20
CA VAL A 78 6.99 1.25 11.67
C VAL A 78 7.15 1.18 13.18
N THR A 79 8.39 0.95 13.62
CA THR A 79 8.73 1.14 15.04
C THR A 79 8.64 2.64 15.36
N ASN A 80 7.94 2.97 16.44
CA ASN A 80 7.65 4.35 16.85
C ASN A 80 7.05 5.20 15.72
N ALA A 81 5.85 4.84 15.27
CA ALA A 81 5.15 5.56 14.19
C ALA A 81 4.99 7.07 14.42
N ASN A 82 5.13 7.60 15.63
CA ASN A 82 5.08 9.04 15.87
C ASN A 82 6.40 9.78 15.62
N ASP A 83 7.53 9.07 15.54
CA ASP A 83 8.86 9.68 15.49
C ASP A 83 9.31 10.02 14.05
N LYS A 84 8.70 9.39 13.05
CA LYS A 84 8.99 9.64 11.62
C LYS A 84 7.87 10.42 10.94
N LEU A 85 8.24 11.32 10.05
CA LEU A 85 7.30 11.97 9.14
C LEU A 85 6.71 10.93 8.17
N VAL A 86 5.52 11.19 7.64
CA VAL A 86 4.81 10.24 6.77
C VAL A 86 5.65 9.88 5.53
N TRP A 87 6.27 10.86 4.89
CA TRP A 87 7.12 10.63 3.71
C TRP A 87 8.31 9.70 4.00
N GLN A 88 8.92 9.79 5.19
CA GLN A 88 10.04 8.92 5.56
C GLN A 88 9.60 7.46 5.65
N LYS A 89 8.40 7.22 6.17
CA LYS A 89 7.83 5.87 6.26
C LYS A 89 7.46 5.32 4.89
N ILE A 90 7.01 6.18 3.98
CA ILE A 90 6.75 5.79 2.58
C ILE A 90 8.06 5.35 1.92
N LEU A 91 9.14 6.13 2.07
CA LEU A 91 10.45 5.78 1.55
C LEU A 91 10.96 4.46 2.13
N ASP A 92 10.93 4.29 3.45
CA ASP A 92 11.37 3.04 4.11
C ASP A 92 10.69 1.79 3.52
N VAL A 93 9.45 1.93 3.03
CA VAL A 93 8.68 0.82 2.46
C VAL A 93 8.94 0.66 0.96
N LEU A 94 9.03 1.76 0.21
CA LEU A 94 9.06 1.70 -1.24
C LEU A 94 10.47 1.68 -1.84
N GLU A 95 11.47 2.28 -1.19
CA GLU A 95 12.82 2.44 -1.75
C GLU A 95 13.42 1.10 -2.20
N ILE A 96 13.44 0.10 -1.32
CA ILE A 96 13.95 -1.24 -1.64
C ILE A 96 13.20 -1.86 -2.84
N HIS A 97 11.88 -1.67 -2.92
CA HIS A 97 11.09 -2.24 -4.01
C HIS A 97 11.27 -1.48 -5.33
N PHE A 98 11.56 -0.19 -5.27
CA PHE A 98 11.92 0.59 -6.44
C PHE A 98 13.31 0.21 -6.93
N ASP A 99 14.30 0.03 -6.04
CA ASP A 99 15.63 -0.48 -6.37
C ASP A 99 15.55 -1.86 -7.05
N GLU A 100 14.78 -2.79 -6.48
CA GLU A 100 14.54 -4.12 -7.07
C GLU A 100 13.90 -4.06 -8.48
N LYS A 101 13.19 -2.97 -8.78
CA LYS A 101 12.43 -2.75 -10.01
C LYS A 101 13.00 -1.65 -10.89
N GLU A 102 14.19 -1.14 -10.59
CA GLU A 102 14.81 0.01 -11.26
C GLU A 102 14.84 -0.19 -12.78
N THR A 103 15.37 -1.33 -13.23
CA THR A 103 15.44 -1.65 -14.67
C THR A 103 14.06 -1.76 -15.35
N GLU A 104 13.01 -2.17 -14.63
CA GLU A 104 11.64 -2.22 -15.17
C GLU A 104 11.03 -0.81 -15.24
N LEU A 105 11.32 0.04 -14.25
CA LEU A 105 10.89 1.44 -14.18
C LEU A 105 11.56 2.30 -15.25
N GLU A 106 12.87 2.18 -15.43
CA GLU A 106 13.63 2.91 -16.47
C GLU A 106 13.16 2.60 -17.89
N ARG A 107 12.55 1.42 -18.10
CA ARG A 107 12.05 0.97 -19.41
C ARG A 107 10.62 1.43 -19.69
N LEU A 108 9.94 2.07 -18.74
CA LEU A 108 8.61 2.59 -18.96
C LEU A 108 8.67 3.66 -20.06
N PRO A 109 7.82 3.58 -21.10
CA PRO A 109 7.78 4.60 -22.14
C PRO A 109 7.27 5.93 -21.55
N PRO A 110 7.75 7.07 -22.07
CA PRO A 110 7.18 8.38 -21.77
C PRO A 110 5.67 8.40 -21.97
N GLY A 111 4.95 9.11 -21.11
CA GLY A 111 3.48 9.16 -21.11
C GLY A 111 2.81 7.98 -20.39
N THR A 112 3.57 7.04 -19.82
CA THR A 112 3.00 5.97 -18.98
C THR A 112 2.20 6.58 -17.82
N LEU A 113 0.95 6.13 -17.67
CA LEU A 113 0.10 6.54 -16.56
C LEU A 113 0.54 5.81 -15.30
N TYR A 114 0.60 6.53 -14.19
CA TYR A 114 0.85 5.91 -12.89
C TYR A 114 0.02 6.56 -11.78
N GLY A 115 -0.22 5.80 -10.72
CA GLY A 115 -0.83 6.33 -9.51
C GLY A 115 -0.38 5.50 -8.32
N CYS A 116 -0.04 6.20 -7.24
CA CYS A 116 0.45 5.59 -6.01
C CYS A 116 -0.46 5.94 -4.85
N ASN A 117 -0.57 5.03 -3.90
CA ASN A 117 -1.28 5.30 -2.65
C ASN A 117 -0.79 4.35 -1.55
N GLY A 118 -1.18 4.63 -0.32
CA GLY A 118 -0.87 3.80 0.81
C GLY A 118 -1.86 3.97 1.95
N TYR A 119 -1.68 3.17 2.99
CA TYR A 119 -2.32 3.39 4.26
C TYR A 119 -1.38 3.01 5.39
N MET A 120 -1.57 3.67 6.53
CA MET A 120 -0.91 3.32 7.78
C MET A 120 -1.91 2.63 8.69
N SER A 121 -1.55 1.47 9.24
CA SER A 121 -2.30 0.81 10.31
C SER A 121 -1.65 1.15 11.63
N THR A 122 -2.33 1.93 12.46
CA THR A 122 -1.85 2.30 13.79
C THR A 122 -2.70 1.63 14.86
N ARG A 123 -2.06 0.80 15.65
CA ARG A 123 -2.55 0.28 16.92
C ARG A 123 -1.84 0.94 18.11
N ASN A 124 -0.91 1.86 17.85
CA ASN A 124 0.05 2.40 18.82
C ASN A 124 0.86 1.28 19.48
N THR A 125 1.20 0.24 18.70
CA THR A 125 2.03 -0.87 19.16
C THR A 125 3.26 -1.01 18.27
N LYS A 126 4.16 -1.91 18.64
CA LYS A 126 5.31 -2.30 17.81
C LYS A 126 4.92 -2.95 16.47
N ASP A 127 3.64 -3.25 16.27
CA ASP A 127 3.10 -3.90 15.08
C ASP A 127 2.45 -2.89 14.12
N ASP A 128 2.59 -1.59 14.39
CA ASP A 128 2.20 -0.54 13.46
C ASP A 128 2.96 -0.73 12.13
N TYR A 129 2.26 -0.53 11.02
CA TYR A 129 2.85 -0.76 9.70
C TYR A 129 2.33 0.23 8.67
N VAL A 130 3.14 0.47 7.66
CA VAL A 130 2.77 1.21 6.45
C VAL A 130 2.74 0.25 5.29
N SER A 131 1.72 0.36 4.44
CA SER A 131 1.67 -0.31 3.15
C SER A 131 1.48 0.73 2.06
N ALA A 132 2.25 0.64 0.99
CA ALA A 132 2.17 1.55 -0.13
C ALA A 132 2.39 0.78 -1.44
N VAL A 133 1.74 1.23 -2.52
CA VAL A 133 1.89 0.65 -3.84
C VAL A 133 1.74 1.72 -4.91
N CYS A 134 2.51 1.58 -5.97
CA CYS A 134 2.41 2.31 -7.23
C CYS A 134 1.96 1.35 -8.33
N LEU A 135 0.94 1.75 -9.07
CA LEU A 135 0.42 1.04 -10.23
C LEU A 135 0.78 1.82 -11.49
N TYR A 136 1.34 1.13 -12.48
CA TYR A 136 1.71 1.72 -13.76
C TYR A 136 0.88 1.07 -14.87
N ARG A 137 0.37 1.89 -15.80
CA ARG A 137 -0.40 1.44 -16.96
C ARG A 137 0.14 2.11 -18.21
N LEU A 138 0.58 1.28 -19.15
CA LEU A 138 1.07 1.71 -20.43
C LEU A 138 -0.10 2.26 -21.26
N GLU A 139 0.00 3.48 -21.78
CA GLU A 139 -0.89 3.91 -22.85
C GLU A 139 -0.56 3.08 -24.08
N ARG A 140 -1.45 2.12 -24.41
CA ARG A 140 -1.36 1.42 -25.68
C ARG A 140 -1.82 2.39 -26.76
N VAL A 141 -0.89 3.15 -27.32
CA VAL A 141 -1.13 3.83 -28.59
C VAL A 141 -1.46 2.75 -29.60
N MET A 142 -2.74 2.66 -29.99
CA MET A 142 -3.12 1.92 -31.18
C MET A 142 -2.42 2.60 -32.34
N VAL A 143 -1.34 1.98 -32.84
CA VAL A 143 -0.76 2.34 -34.13
C VAL A 143 -1.84 2.02 -35.16
N ILE A 144 -2.63 3.03 -35.54
CA ILE A 144 -3.52 2.93 -36.70
C ILE A 144 -2.59 2.94 -37.90
N SER A 145 -2.20 1.75 -38.37
CA SER A 145 -1.52 1.60 -39.64
C SER A 145 -2.48 2.06 -40.73
N PHE A 146 -2.27 3.26 -41.29
CA PHE A 146 -2.94 3.68 -42.51
C PHE A 146 -2.35 2.86 -43.66
N PRO A 147 -3.13 2.04 -44.38
CA PRO A 147 -2.65 1.44 -45.62
C PRO A 147 -2.39 2.57 -46.62
N GLN A 148 -1.18 2.56 -47.20
CA GLN A 148 -0.83 3.38 -48.38
C GLN A 148 -1.59 2.90 -49.61
#